data_AF-A0A485P2C7-F1
#
_entry.id   AF-A0A485P2C7-F1
#
_cell.length_a   1.000
_cell.length_b   1.000
_cell.length_c   1.000
_cell.angle_alpha   90.00
_cell.angle_beta   90.00
_cell.angle_gamma   90.00
#
_symmetry.space_group_name_H-M   'P 1'
#
loop_
_entity.id
_entity.type
_entity.pdbx_description
1 polymer ?
#
loop_
_entity_poly.entity_id
_entity_poly.type
_entity_poly.pdbx_seq_one_letter_code
_entity_poly.pdbx_strand_id
1 'polypeptide(L)'
;MRAFGLAHAHIGRQPGLRVRRRRPRPRPPHPSPTPSPAPRPPVTSLSIPRWRGRPGRGGGGTGRAMASALGPRAPLPLARLRGARALAMAPPRRFALELPGCGLAHFAVGGDAAGARLDPRVAALLGPPGRSYSLCVPEAPGGGCAARVRAARLHQRLLHQLRRDPLRRCQLRRLLCYGPGGGAGGVQRGFLLRDPGDSPDTRRALFSLLGDAPGGPRLGEFVGDARQQVWQSLWELRDGAEWRQVGPRERVLAAPEPALHPVVPDLPSSGVFPHREAARAVLEACIPFIPEAQAVLDLVDQLPEQVHKGKFPVIAFEGLDATGKTTVTQSVSDTLGAVLLKSPPACISQWRKIFDDEPTIIRRAFYSLGNYIVASEIAKESTKSPVIIDRYWHSTATYAIATEVTGGLQYLPPAHHPIYQWPRDLLRPDLVLLLTVSPKKRMQRIEGRGVERTREEAELEADSMFRQKVEVSYQRMENPACHVVDASPSREEVLQTVLGIIQNNFS
;
A
#
# COMPACT_ATOMS: atom_id res chain seq x y z
N MET A 1 13.39 19.20 72.65
CA MET A 1 13.67 17.81 72.21
C MET A 1 14.35 17.87 70.85
N ARG A 2 15.65 17.51 70.83
CA ARG A 2 16.57 17.22 69.71
C ARG A 2 16.71 18.21 68.54
N ALA A 3 17.83 18.93 68.61
CA ALA A 3 18.58 19.50 67.49
C ALA A 3 19.49 18.44 66.83
N PHE A 4 19.82 18.60 65.54
CA PHE A 4 21.03 18.17 64.81
C PHE A 4 20.86 18.73 63.38
N GLY A 5 21.80 19.36 62.69
CA GLY A 5 23.25 19.48 62.84
C GLY A 5 23.84 19.48 61.42
N LEU A 6 24.26 20.65 60.94
CA LEU A 6 25.04 20.82 59.70
C LEU A 6 26.46 20.29 59.92
N ALA A 7 26.99 19.51 58.97
CA ALA A 7 28.41 19.17 58.91
C ALA A 7 28.91 19.13 57.45
N HIS A 8 30.07 19.75 57.28
CA HIS A 8 30.84 19.96 56.08
C HIS A 8 31.70 18.74 55.67
N ALA A 9 32.13 18.78 54.39
CA ALA A 9 33.37 18.28 53.81
C ALA A 9 33.54 16.76 53.54
N HIS A 10 33.79 16.41 52.27
CA HIS A 10 35.16 16.10 51.83
C HIS A 10 35.27 15.97 50.30
N ILE A 11 36.16 16.78 49.74
CA ILE A 11 36.65 16.71 48.36
C ILE A 11 37.66 15.56 48.27
N GLY A 12 37.30 14.49 47.56
CA GLY A 12 38.19 13.41 47.16
C GLY A 12 38.62 13.57 45.71
N ARG A 13 39.91 13.88 45.49
CA ARG A 13 40.57 13.90 44.18
C ARG A 13 40.62 12.48 43.57
N GLN A 14 40.16 12.31 42.33
CA GLN A 14 40.54 11.18 41.48
C GLN A 14 41.60 11.60 40.44
N PRO A 15 42.61 10.77 40.15
CA PRO A 15 43.69 11.10 39.23
C PRO A 15 43.38 10.72 37.76
N GLY A 16 43.61 11.66 36.85
CA GLY A 16 44.35 11.44 35.60
C GLY A 16 43.71 10.60 34.48
N LEU A 17 42.75 11.18 33.74
CA LEU A 17 42.43 10.75 32.37
C LEU A 17 43.19 11.63 31.36
N ARG A 18 44.31 11.12 30.86
CA ARG A 18 45.05 11.70 29.72
C ARG A 18 44.17 11.68 28.48
N VAL A 19 43.69 12.84 28.06
CA VAL A 19 43.08 13.07 26.74
C VAL A 19 44.14 12.87 25.66
N ARG A 20 44.15 11.71 25.00
CA ARG A 20 44.89 11.51 23.75
C ARG A 20 44.22 12.35 22.65
N ARG A 21 44.84 13.47 22.28
CA ARG A 21 44.52 14.22 21.07
C ARG A 21 44.64 13.30 19.85
N ARG A 22 43.52 13.01 19.18
CA ARG A 22 43.49 12.32 17.89
C ARG A 22 44.18 13.19 16.84
N ARG A 23 45.23 12.67 16.18
CA ARG A 23 45.80 13.26 14.97
C ARG A 23 44.76 13.21 13.83
N PRO A 24 44.66 14.24 12.98
CA PRO A 24 43.77 14.23 11.83
C PRO A 24 44.23 13.17 10.82
N ARG A 25 43.28 12.41 10.25
CA ARG A 25 43.53 11.44 9.18
C ARG A 25 43.95 12.18 7.89
N PRO A 26 44.88 11.64 7.09
CA PRO A 26 45.22 12.22 5.79
C PRO A 26 44.04 12.11 4.82
N ARG A 27 43.86 13.14 3.98
CA ARG A 27 42.85 13.18 2.91
C ARG A 27 43.13 12.07 1.87
N PRO A 28 42.08 11.44 1.30
CA PRO A 28 42.25 10.52 0.18
C PRO A 28 42.68 11.30 -1.08
N PRO A 29 43.46 10.68 -1.99
CA PRO A 29 43.87 11.32 -3.23
C PRO A 29 42.67 11.50 -4.19
N HIS A 30 42.71 12.59 -4.96
CA HIS A 30 41.74 12.87 -6.02
C HIS A 30 41.74 11.79 -7.10
N PRO A 31 40.59 11.42 -7.68
CA PRO A 31 40.54 10.50 -8.80
C PRO A 31 41.12 11.17 -10.07
N SER A 32 42.05 10.48 -10.71
CA SER A 32 42.56 10.81 -12.04
C SER A 32 41.44 10.69 -13.10
N PRO A 33 41.46 11.51 -14.17
CA PRO A 33 40.41 11.49 -15.18
C PRO A 33 40.47 10.20 -16.01
N THR A 34 39.32 9.57 -16.20
CA THR A 34 39.12 8.42 -17.10
C THR A 34 39.32 8.81 -18.56
N PRO A 35 39.95 7.95 -19.39
CA PRO A 35 40.07 8.19 -20.82
C PRO A 35 38.72 7.97 -21.53
N SER A 36 38.42 8.82 -22.51
CA SER A 36 37.23 8.76 -23.37
C SER A 36 37.16 7.45 -24.17
N PRO A 37 35.96 6.90 -24.43
CA PRO A 37 35.81 5.69 -25.24
C PRO A 37 36.01 5.98 -26.73
N ALA A 38 36.77 5.10 -27.40
CA ALA A 38 36.98 5.10 -28.84
C ALA A 38 35.67 4.85 -29.62
N PRO A 39 35.54 5.35 -30.87
CA PRO A 39 34.31 5.27 -31.65
C PRO A 39 34.06 3.84 -32.16
N ARG A 40 32.78 3.43 -32.16
CA ARG A 40 32.32 2.14 -32.71
C ARG A 40 32.35 2.16 -34.25
N PRO A 41 32.69 1.04 -34.92
CA PRO A 41 32.62 0.92 -36.37
C PRO A 41 31.15 0.70 -36.84
N PRO A 42 30.84 1.00 -38.12
CA PRO A 42 29.47 0.99 -38.63
C PRO A 42 28.95 -0.43 -38.86
N VAL A 43 27.67 -0.63 -38.54
CA VAL A 43 26.92 -1.86 -38.81
C VAL A 43 26.48 -1.88 -40.27
N THR A 44 26.97 -2.87 -41.02
CA THR A 44 26.52 -3.19 -42.38
C THR A 44 25.14 -3.84 -42.35
N SER A 45 24.22 -3.32 -43.15
CA SER A 45 22.88 -3.85 -43.34
C SER A 45 22.93 -5.17 -44.11
N LEU A 46 22.42 -6.25 -43.51
CA LEU A 46 22.18 -7.51 -44.21
C LEU A 46 20.71 -7.59 -44.67
N SER A 47 20.58 -7.60 -46.00
CA SER A 47 19.35 -7.71 -46.77
C SER A 47 18.72 -9.10 -46.65
N ILE A 48 17.42 -9.14 -46.35
CA ILE A 48 16.60 -10.36 -46.35
C ILE A 48 16.11 -10.66 -47.77
N PRO A 49 16.27 -11.87 -48.34
CA PRO A 49 15.66 -12.21 -49.62
C PRO A 49 14.20 -12.64 -49.46
N ARG A 50 13.33 -12.00 -50.25
CA ARG A 50 11.93 -12.37 -50.50
C ARG A 50 11.84 -13.68 -51.27
N TRP A 51 11.13 -14.67 -50.71
CA TRP A 51 10.66 -15.83 -51.45
C TRP A 51 9.36 -15.52 -52.21
N ARG A 52 9.39 -15.72 -53.53
CA ARG A 52 8.22 -15.82 -54.42
C ARG A 52 7.98 -17.30 -54.73
N GLY A 53 6.76 -17.77 -54.50
CA GLY A 53 6.23 -19.02 -55.03
C GLY A 53 4.72 -18.87 -55.22
N ARG A 54 4.27 -18.96 -56.46
CA ARG A 54 2.91 -18.67 -56.98
C ARG A 54 2.13 -20.01 -57.20
N PRO A 55 0.88 -20.04 -57.74
CA PRO A 55 -0.27 -20.71 -57.09
C PRO A 55 -0.95 -21.82 -57.92
N GLY A 56 -1.95 -22.50 -57.35
CA GLY A 56 -3.04 -23.21 -58.04
C GLY A 56 -4.30 -23.17 -57.16
N ARG A 57 -5.42 -22.54 -57.56
CA ARG A 57 -6.53 -23.02 -58.45
C ARG A 57 -7.11 -24.36 -57.96
N GLY A 58 -8.41 -24.57 -57.75
CA GLY A 58 -9.65 -23.78 -57.88
C GLY A 58 -10.72 -24.41 -56.94
N GLY A 59 -12.00 -24.04 -56.91
CA GLY A 59 -12.79 -23.12 -57.71
C GLY A 59 -14.27 -23.26 -57.34
N GLY A 60 -15.06 -22.23 -57.66
CA GLY A 60 -16.53 -22.23 -57.73
C GLY A 60 -17.24 -21.68 -56.49
N GLY A 61 -17.86 -20.49 -56.51
CA GLY A 61 -18.93 -20.04 -57.40
C GLY A 61 -20.17 -19.81 -56.50
N THR A 62 -21.06 -18.84 -56.62
CA THR A 62 -21.39 -17.76 -57.56
C THR A 62 -22.41 -16.88 -56.82
N GLY A 63 -22.42 -15.56 -57.03
CA GLY A 63 -23.46 -14.68 -56.48
C GLY A 63 -23.32 -13.26 -57.03
N ARG A 64 -24.10 -12.98 -58.08
CA ARG A 64 -24.03 -11.81 -58.96
C ARG A 64 -24.58 -10.52 -58.34
N ALA A 65 -24.02 -9.41 -58.80
CA ALA A 65 -24.41 -8.03 -58.55
C ALA A 65 -25.70 -7.59 -59.24
N MET A 66 -26.27 -6.48 -58.77
CA MET A 66 -26.98 -5.47 -59.58
C MET A 66 -26.76 -4.10 -58.94
N ALA A 67 -26.34 -3.15 -59.76
CA ALA A 67 -26.11 -1.75 -59.42
C ALA A 67 -27.29 -0.89 -59.89
N SER A 68 -27.52 0.25 -59.23
CA SER A 68 -28.01 1.45 -59.92
C SER A 68 -27.56 2.69 -59.14
N ALA A 69 -27.04 3.67 -59.87
CA ALA A 69 -26.54 4.94 -59.38
C ALA A 69 -27.40 6.07 -59.95
N LEU A 70 -27.74 7.09 -59.14
CA LEU A 70 -28.04 8.46 -59.58
C LEU A 70 -27.65 9.42 -58.44
N GLY A 71 -26.84 10.44 -58.78
CA GLY A 71 -26.29 11.45 -57.86
C GLY A 71 -27.21 12.68 -57.64
N PRO A 72 -26.65 13.89 -57.42
CA PRO A 72 -26.34 14.43 -56.09
C PRO A 72 -27.21 15.66 -55.73
N ARG A 73 -27.41 15.93 -54.43
CA ARG A 73 -27.95 17.22 -53.94
C ARG A 73 -26.99 17.88 -52.94
N ALA A 74 -26.68 19.14 -53.21
CA ALA A 74 -25.83 20.02 -52.42
C ALA A 74 -26.46 20.37 -51.04
N PRO A 75 -25.66 20.80 -50.04
CA PRO A 75 -26.11 20.98 -48.67
C PRO A 75 -26.66 22.40 -48.42
N LEU A 76 -27.77 22.49 -47.69
CA LEU A 76 -28.20 23.72 -47.01
C LEU A 76 -27.82 23.63 -45.51
N PRO A 77 -27.48 24.76 -44.85
CA PRO A 77 -26.72 24.76 -43.61
C PRO A 77 -27.63 24.51 -42.40
N LEU A 78 -27.40 23.41 -41.68
CA LEU A 78 -28.00 23.19 -40.37
C LEU A 78 -27.35 24.12 -39.35
N ALA A 79 -28.13 25.13 -38.97
CA ALA A 79 -27.88 26.02 -37.86
C ALA A 79 -27.60 25.24 -36.57
N ARG A 80 -26.65 25.78 -35.81
CA ARG A 80 -26.21 25.34 -34.48
C ARG A 80 -27.40 25.18 -33.53
N LEU A 81 -27.72 23.95 -33.15
CA LEU A 81 -28.41 23.65 -31.90
C LEU A 81 -27.40 23.04 -30.92
N ARG A 82 -26.77 23.92 -30.14
CA ARG A 82 -26.19 23.56 -28.84
C ARG A 82 -27.36 23.18 -27.93
N GLY A 83 -27.68 21.90 -27.86
CA GLY A 83 -28.72 21.36 -26.99
C GLY A 83 -28.13 20.32 -26.05
N ALA A 84 -28.07 20.67 -24.76
CA ALA A 84 -28.00 19.79 -23.60
C ALA A 84 -27.17 18.50 -23.75
N ARG A 85 -25.87 18.59 -23.42
CA ARG A 85 -25.23 17.43 -22.77
C ARG A 85 -26.04 17.16 -21.51
N ALA A 86 -26.76 16.06 -21.48
CA ALA A 86 -27.21 15.45 -20.24
C ALA A 86 -25.98 15.42 -19.31
N LEU A 87 -26.02 16.22 -18.24
CA LEU A 87 -25.12 16.05 -17.12
C LEU A 87 -25.34 14.62 -16.65
N ALA A 88 -24.43 13.72 -16.99
CA ALA A 88 -24.41 12.39 -16.40
C ALA A 88 -24.41 12.61 -14.89
N MET A 89 -25.55 12.28 -14.25
CA MET A 89 -25.76 12.41 -12.81
C MET A 89 -24.59 11.70 -12.14
N ALA A 90 -23.75 12.45 -11.44
CA ALA A 90 -22.69 11.85 -10.63
C ALA A 90 -23.38 10.85 -9.69
N PRO A 91 -23.03 9.54 -9.71
CA PRO A 91 -23.74 8.57 -8.90
C PRO A 91 -23.60 8.92 -7.41
N PRO A 92 -24.57 8.54 -6.56
CA PRO A 92 -24.57 8.88 -5.15
C PRO A 92 -23.24 8.48 -4.50
N ARG A 93 -22.61 9.44 -3.81
CA ARG A 93 -21.32 9.26 -3.15
C ARG A 93 -21.55 8.51 -1.86
N ARG A 94 -21.17 7.23 -1.81
CA ARG A 94 -21.22 6.45 -0.58
C ARG A 94 -19.91 6.63 0.18
N PHE A 95 -20.02 6.60 1.50
CA PHE A 95 -18.91 6.77 2.41
C PHE A 95 -18.84 5.60 3.39
N ALA A 96 -17.62 5.22 3.76
CA ALA A 96 -17.34 4.33 4.88
C ALA A 96 -16.49 5.10 5.88
N LEU A 97 -17.03 5.28 7.08
CA LEU A 97 -16.43 6.06 8.16
C LEU A 97 -15.98 5.15 9.29
N GLU A 98 -14.74 5.33 9.73
CA GLU A 98 -14.21 4.61 10.88
C GLU A 98 -14.72 5.18 12.21
N LEU A 99 -15.43 4.32 12.95
CA LEU A 99 -15.97 4.61 14.27
C LEU A 99 -15.00 4.17 15.39
N PRO A 100 -15.15 4.69 16.61
CA PRO A 100 -14.45 4.14 17.77
C PRO A 100 -14.71 2.63 17.93
N GLY A 101 -13.73 1.88 18.43
CA GLY A 101 -13.85 0.44 18.61
C GLY A 101 -13.74 -0.38 17.32
N CYS A 102 -13.15 0.18 16.25
CA CYS A 102 -12.91 -0.49 14.97
C CYS A 102 -14.19 -0.89 14.21
N GLY A 103 -15.32 -0.21 14.47
CA GLY A 103 -16.52 -0.34 13.65
C GLY A 103 -16.46 0.53 12.39
N LEU A 104 -17.21 0.17 11.37
CA LEU A 104 -17.46 1.01 10.20
C LEU A 104 -18.93 1.41 10.13
N ALA A 105 -19.19 2.63 9.68
CA ALA A 105 -20.53 3.07 9.35
C ALA A 105 -20.61 3.58 7.92
N HIS A 106 -21.71 3.24 7.26
CA HIS A 106 -21.94 3.52 5.85
C HIS A 106 -23.06 4.54 5.68
N PHE A 107 -22.80 5.58 4.89
CA PHE A 107 -23.79 6.60 4.56
C PHE A 107 -23.63 7.06 3.11
N ALA A 108 -24.67 7.64 2.55
CA ALA A 108 -24.68 8.20 1.20
C ALA A 108 -24.99 9.70 1.25
N VAL A 109 -24.44 10.44 0.30
CA VAL A 109 -24.83 11.82 0.02
C VAL A 109 -25.53 11.84 -1.33
N GLY A 110 -26.76 12.36 -1.33
CA GLY A 110 -27.62 12.42 -2.52
C GLY A 110 -28.36 11.11 -2.80
N GLY A 111 -29.51 11.22 -3.48
CA GLY A 111 -30.36 10.10 -3.90
C GLY A 111 -31.69 9.94 -3.14
N ASP A 112 -32.59 9.14 -3.71
CA ASP A 112 -33.88 8.75 -3.12
C ASP A 112 -33.74 7.48 -2.28
N ALA A 113 -33.19 7.60 -1.07
CA ALA A 113 -33.41 6.57 -0.04
C ALA A 113 -34.53 7.06 0.87
N ALA A 114 -35.77 6.98 0.39
CA ALA A 114 -36.94 7.28 1.18
C ALA A 114 -36.98 6.38 2.43
N GLY A 115 -36.92 6.99 3.62
CA GLY A 115 -37.20 6.32 4.90
C GLY A 115 -36.01 5.76 5.69
N ALA A 116 -34.80 5.68 5.13
CA ALA A 116 -33.65 5.14 5.88
C ALA A 116 -33.05 6.20 6.83
N ARG A 117 -33.32 6.06 8.13
CA ARG A 117 -32.76 6.94 9.17
C ARG A 117 -31.25 6.74 9.29
N LEU A 118 -30.50 7.84 9.29
CA LEU A 118 -29.04 7.83 9.46
C LEU A 118 -28.66 7.14 10.79
N ASP A 119 -27.60 6.33 10.78
CA ASP A 119 -27.03 5.75 12.01
C ASP A 119 -26.81 6.88 13.05
N PRO A 120 -27.37 6.77 14.27
CA PRO A 120 -27.27 7.82 15.28
C PRO A 120 -25.82 8.23 15.59
N ARG A 121 -24.87 7.30 15.50
CA ARG A 121 -23.43 7.57 15.72
C ARG A 121 -22.87 8.43 14.59
N VAL A 122 -23.30 8.19 13.36
CA VAL A 122 -22.93 9.01 12.20
C VAL A 122 -23.62 10.38 12.28
N ALA A 123 -24.90 10.42 12.65
CA ALA A 123 -25.63 11.66 12.86
C ALA A 123 -24.95 12.56 13.91
N ALA A 124 -24.49 11.98 15.03
CA ALA A 124 -23.73 12.71 16.06
C ALA A 124 -22.38 13.21 15.54
N LEU A 125 -21.69 12.42 14.70
CA LEU A 125 -20.39 12.77 14.12
C LEU A 125 -20.46 13.78 12.97
N LEU A 126 -21.60 13.92 12.29
CA LEU A 126 -21.77 14.82 11.14
C LEU A 126 -22.63 16.05 11.47
N GLY A 127 -23.61 15.89 12.35
CA GLY A 127 -24.54 16.93 12.79
C GLY A 127 -24.08 17.68 14.05
N PRO A 128 -24.86 18.65 14.56
CA PRO A 128 -24.50 19.47 15.72
C PRO A 128 -24.43 18.67 17.05
N PRO A 129 -23.76 19.20 18.10
CA PRO A 129 -23.02 20.47 18.16
C PRO A 129 -21.63 20.39 17.52
N GLY A 130 -21.18 21.45 16.85
CA GLY A 130 -19.91 21.49 16.11
C GLY A 130 -20.08 21.31 14.60
N ARG A 131 -18.98 21.05 13.90
CA ARG A 131 -18.91 21.03 12.43
C ARG A 131 -18.03 19.94 11.89
N SER A 132 -18.47 19.27 10.82
CA SER A 132 -17.68 18.22 10.18
C SER A 132 -17.36 18.56 8.74
N TYR A 133 -16.19 18.12 8.30
CA TYR A 133 -15.67 18.31 6.95
C TYR A 133 -15.14 16.98 6.42
N SER A 134 -15.52 16.64 5.19
CA SER A 134 -14.96 15.51 4.44
C SER A 134 -13.97 16.01 3.41
N LEU A 135 -12.85 15.30 3.30
CA LEU A 135 -11.84 15.51 2.28
C LEU A 135 -11.61 14.18 1.58
N CYS A 136 -11.99 14.06 0.32
CA CYS A 136 -11.72 12.87 -0.48
C CYS A 136 -10.70 13.21 -1.56
N VAL A 137 -9.61 12.45 -1.61
CA VAL A 137 -8.57 12.64 -2.61
C VAL A 137 -9.02 12.03 -3.93
N PRO A 138 -9.23 12.84 -4.98
CA PRO A 138 -9.68 12.32 -6.26
C PRO A 138 -8.57 11.52 -6.92
N GLU A 139 -8.94 10.38 -7.50
CA GLU A 139 -8.14 9.77 -8.55
C GLU A 139 -8.56 10.40 -9.88
N ALA A 140 -7.60 10.84 -10.69
CA ALA A 140 -7.92 11.45 -11.99
C ALA A 140 -8.77 10.46 -12.82
N PRO A 141 -9.89 10.88 -13.44
CA PRO A 141 -10.73 9.99 -14.26
C PRO A 141 -9.91 9.34 -15.39
N GLY A 142 -10.03 8.02 -15.56
CA GLY A 142 -9.20 7.26 -16.51
C GLY A 142 -7.73 7.13 -16.09
N GLY A 143 -7.39 7.54 -14.87
CA GLY A 143 -6.05 7.53 -14.34
C GLY A 143 -5.57 6.11 -14.07
N GLY A 144 -4.55 5.68 -14.82
CA GLY A 144 -3.83 4.44 -14.55
C GLY A 144 -3.03 4.48 -13.24
N CYS A 145 -2.05 3.59 -13.11
CA CYS A 145 -1.23 3.44 -11.91
C CYS A 145 -0.67 4.76 -11.35
N ALA A 146 -0.17 5.65 -12.22
CA ALA A 146 0.40 6.93 -11.81
C ALA A 146 -0.58 7.86 -11.10
N ALA A 147 -1.88 7.80 -11.43
CA ALA A 147 -2.90 8.58 -10.74
C ALA A 147 -3.09 8.09 -9.30
N ARG A 148 -3.14 6.76 -9.09
CA ARG A 148 -3.22 6.14 -7.76
C ARG A 148 -2.02 6.50 -6.88
N VAL A 149 -0.82 6.45 -7.45
CA VAL A 149 0.41 6.82 -6.73
C VAL A 149 0.39 8.28 -6.30
N ARG A 150 0.01 9.21 -7.20
CA ARG A 150 -0.14 10.64 -6.85
C ARG A 150 -1.21 10.86 -5.79
N ALA A 151 -2.36 10.19 -5.90
CA ALA A 151 -3.44 10.28 -4.92
C ALA A 151 -3.00 9.77 -3.54
N ALA A 152 -2.26 8.65 -3.49
CA ALA A 152 -1.74 8.10 -2.23
C ALA A 152 -0.73 9.05 -1.56
N ARG A 153 0.18 9.66 -2.33
CA ARG A 153 1.13 10.66 -1.80
C ARG A 153 0.41 11.93 -1.32
N LEU A 154 -0.58 12.41 -2.06
CA LEU A 154 -1.41 13.53 -1.65
C LEU A 154 -2.17 13.22 -0.35
N HIS A 155 -2.79 12.04 -0.25
CA HIS A 155 -3.46 11.57 0.97
C HIS A 155 -2.51 11.55 2.17
N GLN A 156 -1.30 11.01 2.02
CA GLN A 156 -0.29 11.02 3.07
C GLN A 156 0.14 12.44 3.46
N ARG A 157 0.37 13.33 2.49
CA ARG A 157 0.73 14.73 2.76
C ARG A 157 -0.37 15.45 3.54
N LEU A 158 -1.63 15.28 3.13
CA LEU A 158 -2.79 15.85 3.82
C LEU A 158 -2.88 15.33 5.26
N LEU A 159 -2.67 14.04 5.50
CA LEU A 159 -2.65 13.49 6.87
C LEU A 159 -1.66 14.22 7.78
N HIS A 160 -0.45 14.50 7.28
CA HIS A 160 0.55 15.24 8.05
C HIS A 160 0.14 16.69 8.30
N GLN A 161 -0.45 17.36 7.32
CA GLN A 161 -0.89 18.75 7.43
C GLN A 161 -2.12 18.90 8.34
N LEU A 162 -3.10 17.98 8.27
CA LEU A 162 -4.29 17.96 9.11
C LEU A 162 -3.97 17.74 10.60
N ARG A 163 -2.79 17.19 10.91
CA ARG A 163 -2.29 17.00 12.29
C ARG A 163 -1.53 18.21 12.86
N ARG A 164 -1.39 19.28 12.09
CA ARG A 164 -0.73 20.53 12.51
C ARG A 164 -1.74 21.59 12.92
N ASP A 165 -1.29 22.60 13.65
CA ASP A 165 -2.13 23.74 14.01
C ASP A 165 -2.54 24.54 12.75
N PRO A 166 -3.77 25.10 12.72
CA PRO A 166 -4.79 25.09 13.79
C PRO A 166 -5.69 23.84 13.79
N LEU A 167 -5.51 22.90 12.86
CA LEU A 167 -6.39 21.75 12.65
C LEU A 167 -6.18 20.63 13.69
N ARG A 168 -5.06 20.63 14.41
CA ARG A 168 -4.73 19.67 15.47
C ARG A 168 -5.81 19.54 16.56
N ARG A 169 -6.58 20.60 16.82
CA ARG A 169 -7.70 20.59 17.79
C ARG A 169 -8.92 19.80 17.32
N CYS A 170 -9.00 19.49 16.03
CA CYS A 170 -10.11 18.76 15.45
C CYS A 170 -9.90 17.25 15.59
N GLN A 171 -10.99 16.49 15.63
CA GLN A 171 -10.96 15.04 15.63
C GLN A 171 -10.87 14.54 14.19
N LEU A 172 -9.78 13.85 13.86
CA LEU A 172 -9.54 13.29 12.53
C LEU A 172 -9.91 11.80 12.48
N ARG A 173 -10.66 11.39 11.46
CA ARG A 173 -11.05 9.99 11.22
C ARG A 173 -10.79 9.60 9.77
N ARG A 174 -10.50 8.32 9.54
CA ARG A 174 -10.39 7.78 8.17
C ARG A 174 -11.77 7.72 7.52
N LEU A 175 -11.81 8.10 6.26
CA LEU A 175 -13.02 8.10 5.44
C LEU A 175 -12.68 7.51 4.08
N LEU A 176 -13.51 6.59 3.59
CA LEU A 176 -13.45 6.12 2.20
C LEU A 176 -14.68 6.64 1.47
N CYS A 177 -14.51 7.10 0.23
CA CYS A 177 -15.61 7.37 -0.69
C CYS A 177 -15.58 6.31 -1.79
N TYR A 178 -16.73 5.71 -2.11
CA TYR A 178 -16.84 4.62 -3.08
C TYR A 178 -18.17 4.68 -3.84
N GLY A 179 -18.18 4.05 -5.02
CA GLY A 179 -19.37 3.98 -5.88
C GLY A 179 -20.40 2.96 -5.39
N PRO A 180 -21.68 3.07 -5.80
CA PRO A 180 -22.76 2.21 -5.34
C PRO A 180 -22.60 0.71 -5.66
N GLY A 181 -21.73 0.34 -6.60
CA GLY A 181 -21.44 -1.04 -6.97
C GLY A 181 -20.21 -1.67 -6.30
N GLY A 182 -19.43 -0.92 -5.50
CA GLY A 182 -18.26 -1.45 -4.79
C GLY A 182 -17.24 -2.18 -5.68
N GLY A 183 -17.15 -1.83 -6.96
CA GLY A 183 -16.21 -2.43 -7.90
C GLY A 183 -14.80 -1.83 -7.80
N ALA A 184 -13.84 -2.49 -8.47
CA ALA A 184 -12.45 -2.04 -8.51
C ALA A 184 -12.27 -0.70 -9.25
N GLY A 185 -11.25 0.08 -8.88
CA GLY A 185 -10.85 1.34 -9.49
C GLY A 185 -11.69 2.55 -9.11
N GLY A 186 -12.36 2.50 -7.94
CA GLY A 186 -13.35 3.50 -7.55
C GLY A 186 -13.25 4.04 -6.13
N VAL A 187 -12.35 3.51 -5.29
CA VAL A 187 -12.25 3.98 -3.90
C VAL A 187 -11.32 5.18 -3.78
N GLN A 188 -11.87 6.27 -3.27
CA GLN A 188 -11.10 7.45 -2.89
C GLN A 188 -10.81 7.42 -1.39
N ARG A 189 -9.53 7.53 -1.05
CA ARG A 189 -9.08 7.65 0.34
C ARG A 189 -9.27 9.10 0.80
N GLY A 190 -9.67 9.27 2.04
CA GLY A 190 -10.00 10.57 2.58
C GLY A 190 -10.06 10.62 4.10
N PHE A 191 -10.50 11.77 4.58
CA PHE A 191 -10.60 12.07 5.99
C PHE A 191 -11.95 12.71 6.32
N LEU A 192 -12.46 12.40 7.50
CA LEU A 192 -13.47 13.21 8.17
C LEU A 192 -12.78 14.00 9.28
N LEU A 193 -12.87 15.32 9.21
CA LEU A 193 -12.41 16.23 10.24
C LEU A 193 -13.62 16.80 10.99
N ARG A 194 -13.71 16.55 12.30
CA ARG A 194 -14.73 17.10 13.18
C ARG A 194 -14.13 18.20 14.04
N ASP A 195 -14.65 19.41 13.94
CA ASP A 195 -14.41 20.50 14.86
C ASP A 195 -15.55 20.60 15.88
N PRO A 196 -15.33 20.18 17.15
CA PRO A 196 -16.35 20.29 18.19
C PRO A 196 -16.76 21.74 18.48
N GLY A 197 -15.87 22.70 18.23
CA GLY A 197 -16.09 24.12 18.54
C GLY A 197 -16.65 24.95 17.39
N ASP A 198 -16.82 24.37 16.20
CA ASP A 198 -17.24 25.09 14.97
C ASP A 198 -16.46 26.40 14.77
N SER A 199 -15.13 26.36 14.94
CA SER A 199 -14.31 27.55 14.90
C SER A 199 -14.12 28.02 13.45
N PRO A 200 -14.26 29.33 13.19
CA PRO A 200 -14.06 29.87 11.84
C PRO A 200 -12.62 29.68 11.33
N ASP A 201 -11.62 29.51 12.20
CA ASP A 201 -10.24 29.24 11.75
C ASP A 201 -10.11 27.87 11.10
N THR A 202 -10.93 26.89 11.51
CA THR A 202 -10.86 25.53 10.96
C THR A 202 -11.19 25.57 9.47
N ARG A 203 -12.27 26.25 9.10
CA ARG A 203 -12.68 26.41 7.71
C ARG A 203 -11.64 27.17 6.89
N ARG A 204 -11.11 28.28 7.43
CA ARG A 204 -10.05 29.05 6.77
C ARG A 204 -8.79 28.22 6.54
N ALA A 205 -8.37 27.45 7.53
CA ALA A 205 -7.20 26.58 7.42
C ALA A 205 -7.41 25.46 6.39
N LEU A 206 -8.60 24.86 6.32
CA LEU A 206 -8.94 23.89 5.28
C LEU A 206 -8.91 24.50 3.88
N PHE A 207 -9.47 25.71 3.71
CA PHE A 207 -9.42 26.44 2.44
C PHE A 207 -8.00 26.78 2.00
N SER A 208 -7.14 27.21 2.92
CA SER A 208 -5.72 27.46 2.64
C SER A 208 -5.00 26.17 2.27
N LEU A 209 -5.18 25.10 3.06
CA LEU A 209 -4.55 23.79 2.82
C LEU A 209 -4.87 23.22 1.43
N LEU A 210 -6.11 23.38 0.99
CA LEU A 210 -6.57 22.84 -0.29
C LEU A 210 -6.35 23.79 -1.47
N GLY A 211 -6.17 25.09 -1.20
CA GLY A 211 -5.91 26.12 -2.21
C GLY A 211 -4.62 25.89 -2.99
N ASP A 212 -3.61 25.31 -2.33
CA ASP A 212 -2.29 25.06 -2.88
C ASP A 212 -2.21 23.80 -3.78
N ALA A 213 -3.34 23.10 -4.01
CA ALA A 213 -3.39 21.85 -4.75
C ALA A 213 -4.20 21.98 -6.07
N PRO A 214 -3.54 22.09 -7.25
CA PRO A 214 -4.22 22.08 -8.54
C PRO A 214 -4.98 20.77 -8.75
N GLY A 215 -6.29 20.83 -8.99
CA GLY A 215 -7.14 19.61 -9.08
C GLY A 215 -7.28 18.87 -7.74
N GLY A 216 -7.13 19.59 -6.62
CA GLY A 216 -7.11 19.05 -5.27
C GLY A 216 -8.42 18.42 -4.76
N PRO A 217 -8.40 17.94 -3.50
CA PRO A 217 -9.56 17.31 -2.87
C PRO A 217 -10.76 18.25 -2.83
N ARG A 218 -11.95 17.71 -3.11
CA ARG A 218 -13.19 18.45 -2.87
C ARG A 218 -13.49 18.46 -1.37
N LEU A 219 -13.94 19.59 -0.85
CA LEU A 219 -14.29 19.74 0.56
C LEU A 219 -15.81 19.61 0.73
N GLY A 220 -16.27 18.58 1.45
CA GLY A 220 -17.67 18.44 1.82
C GLY A 220 -17.92 18.91 3.25
N GLU A 221 -18.67 19.99 3.44
CA GLU A 221 -19.05 20.53 4.76
C GLU A 221 -20.41 19.95 5.17
N PHE A 222 -20.50 19.40 6.39
CA PHE A 222 -21.74 18.85 6.93
C PHE A 222 -22.44 19.83 7.87
N VAL A 223 -23.76 19.96 7.72
CA VAL A 223 -24.61 20.91 8.44
C VAL A 223 -25.89 20.20 8.90
N GLY A 224 -26.23 20.33 10.18
CA GLY A 224 -27.53 19.88 10.68
C GLY A 224 -28.62 20.93 10.47
N ASP A 225 -29.87 20.48 10.37
CA ASP A 225 -31.05 21.34 10.37
C ASP A 225 -31.88 21.24 11.66
N ALA A 226 -32.94 22.04 11.75
CA ALA A 226 -33.85 22.06 12.91
C ALA A 226 -34.58 20.72 13.14
N ARG A 227 -34.62 19.83 12.14
CA ARG A 227 -35.23 18.50 12.21
C ARG A 227 -34.20 17.40 12.50
N GLN A 228 -33.00 17.78 12.94
CA GLN A 228 -31.87 16.86 13.22
C GLN A 228 -31.46 16.05 11.98
N GLN A 229 -31.74 16.55 10.77
CA GLN A 229 -31.25 15.96 9.53
C GLN A 229 -29.89 16.56 9.19
N VAL A 230 -29.04 15.77 8.55
CA VAL A 230 -27.69 16.19 8.14
C VAL A 230 -27.65 16.40 6.63
N TRP A 231 -27.04 17.49 6.21
CA TRP A 231 -26.86 17.91 4.84
C TRP A 231 -25.38 18.12 4.53
N GLN A 232 -24.95 17.83 3.31
CA GLN A 232 -23.61 18.13 2.82
C GLN A 232 -23.66 19.29 1.82
N SER A 233 -22.76 20.25 1.99
CA SER A 233 -22.43 21.28 1.00
C SER A 233 -21.05 20.99 0.42
N LEU A 234 -20.94 20.90 -0.90
CA LEU A 234 -19.66 20.69 -1.56
C LEU A 234 -19.01 22.03 -1.89
N TRP A 235 -17.73 22.18 -1.58
CA TRP A 235 -16.94 23.38 -1.84
C TRP A 235 -15.78 23.06 -2.78
N GLU A 236 -15.58 23.92 -3.78
CA GLU A 236 -14.45 23.85 -4.71
C GLU A 236 -13.84 25.24 -4.90
N LEU A 237 -12.53 25.27 -5.15
CA LEU A 237 -11.81 26.49 -5.51
C LEU A 237 -12.02 26.78 -7.00
N ARG A 238 -12.57 27.94 -7.34
CA ARG A 238 -12.69 28.43 -8.72
C ARG A 238 -11.60 29.46 -9.02
N ASP A 239 -11.02 29.34 -10.23
CA ASP A 239 -10.04 30.27 -10.80
C ASP A 239 -8.85 30.59 -9.88
N GLY A 240 -8.52 29.67 -8.96
CA GLY A 240 -7.40 29.79 -8.02
C GLY A 240 -7.59 30.82 -6.89
N ALA A 241 -8.74 31.50 -6.81
CA ALA A 241 -8.89 32.66 -5.92
C ALA A 241 -10.08 32.59 -4.96
N GLU A 242 -11.17 31.88 -5.29
CA GLU A 242 -12.39 31.92 -4.48
C GLU A 242 -13.03 30.54 -4.27
N TRP A 243 -13.34 30.21 -3.02
CA TRP A 243 -14.08 29.00 -2.63
C TRP A 243 -15.58 29.24 -2.77
N ARG A 244 -16.25 28.42 -3.60
CA ARG A 244 -17.71 28.51 -3.79
C ARG A 244 -18.39 27.17 -3.58
N GLN A 245 -19.63 27.22 -3.11
CA GLN A 245 -20.47 26.04 -3.03
C GLN A 245 -20.80 25.56 -4.44
N VAL A 246 -20.65 24.26 -4.67
CA VAL A 246 -20.94 23.60 -5.94
C VAL A 246 -22.22 22.79 -5.80
N GLY A 247 -23.24 23.17 -6.57
CA GLY A 247 -24.54 22.50 -6.57
C GLY A 247 -25.39 22.77 -5.32
N PRO A 248 -26.60 22.17 -5.25
CA PRO A 248 -27.46 22.26 -4.09
C PRO A 248 -26.87 21.47 -2.90
N ARG A 249 -27.37 21.76 -1.70
CA ARG A 249 -27.08 20.92 -0.54
C ARG A 249 -27.75 19.57 -0.72
N GLU A 250 -27.02 18.51 -0.44
CA GLU A 250 -27.51 17.14 -0.59
C GLU A 250 -27.72 16.50 0.78
N ARG A 251 -28.81 15.73 0.91
CA ARG A 251 -29.14 15.09 2.18
C ARG A 251 -28.21 13.90 2.43
N VAL A 252 -27.81 13.71 3.69
CA VAL A 252 -27.08 12.53 4.15
C VAL A 252 -28.09 11.46 4.57
N LEU A 253 -27.93 10.27 3.99
CA LEU A 253 -28.83 9.14 4.18
C LEU A 253 -28.03 7.91 4.63
N ALA A 254 -28.68 6.97 5.32
CA ALA A 254 -28.04 5.69 5.61
C ALA A 254 -27.75 4.93 4.31
N ALA A 255 -26.63 4.22 4.25
CA ALA A 255 -26.30 3.31 3.16
C ALA A 255 -26.12 1.89 3.71
N PRO A 256 -26.57 0.86 2.98
CA PRO A 256 -26.30 -0.51 3.39
C PRO A 256 -24.79 -0.79 3.36
N GLU A 257 -24.34 -1.61 4.30
CA GLU A 257 -22.97 -2.12 4.32
C GLU A 257 -22.74 -3.02 3.09
N PRO A 258 -21.67 -2.81 2.31
CA PRO A 258 -21.32 -3.67 1.18
C PRO A 258 -20.86 -5.05 1.64
N ALA A 259 -21.01 -6.07 0.79
CA ALA A 259 -20.61 -7.44 1.10
C ALA A 259 -19.11 -7.61 1.40
N LEU A 260 -18.27 -6.75 0.83
CA LEU A 260 -16.84 -6.67 1.11
C LEU A 260 -16.49 -5.24 1.53
N HIS A 261 -15.47 -5.10 2.38
CA HIS A 261 -14.93 -3.80 2.72
C HIS A 261 -14.53 -3.03 1.43
N PRO A 262 -14.89 -1.74 1.28
CA PRO A 262 -14.76 -1.02 0.01
C PRO A 262 -13.40 -1.10 -0.67
N VAL A 263 -12.30 -1.16 0.09
CA VAL A 263 -10.93 -1.24 -0.45
C VAL A 263 -10.56 -2.60 -1.05
N VAL A 264 -11.26 -3.68 -0.70
CA VAL A 264 -10.86 -5.06 -1.05
C VAL A 264 -10.72 -5.28 -2.57
N PRO A 265 -11.67 -4.81 -3.41
CA PRO A 265 -11.54 -4.85 -4.87
C PRO A 265 -10.30 -4.14 -5.42
N ASP A 266 -9.79 -3.13 -4.72
CA ASP A 266 -8.66 -2.30 -5.16
C ASP A 266 -7.30 -2.87 -4.73
N LEU A 267 -7.27 -3.76 -3.73
CA LEU A 267 -6.04 -4.35 -3.17
C LEU A 267 -5.09 -4.94 -4.22
N PRO A 268 -5.55 -5.67 -5.27
CA PRO A 268 -4.66 -6.16 -6.32
C PRO A 268 -3.89 -5.05 -7.05
N SER A 269 -4.43 -3.84 -7.08
CA SER A 269 -3.84 -2.69 -7.78
C SER A 269 -3.22 -1.64 -6.86
N SER A 270 -3.35 -1.81 -5.54
CA SER A 270 -2.94 -0.81 -4.55
C SER A 270 -2.14 -1.35 -3.36
N GLY A 271 -1.96 -2.66 -3.21
CA GLY A 271 -1.22 -3.19 -2.05
C GLY A 271 -0.70 -4.62 -2.13
N VAL A 272 -1.39 -5.56 -2.78
CA VAL A 272 -1.00 -7.00 -2.77
C VAL A 272 -0.31 -7.43 -4.08
N PHE A 273 -0.56 -6.74 -5.19
CA PHE A 273 0.05 -6.93 -6.52
C PHE A 273 0.13 -8.40 -6.99
N PRO A 274 -0.84 -8.86 -7.81
CA PRO A 274 -0.94 -10.27 -8.20
C PRO A 274 0.13 -10.71 -9.22
N HIS A 275 0.89 -9.78 -9.78
CA HIS A 275 1.97 -10.07 -10.74
C HIS A 275 3.04 -8.96 -10.75
N ARG A 276 4.23 -9.29 -11.24
CA ARG A 276 5.42 -8.43 -11.29
C ARG A 276 5.13 -7.06 -11.92
N GLU A 277 4.45 -7.08 -13.06
CA GLU A 277 4.15 -5.85 -13.82
C GLU A 277 3.27 -4.86 -13.06
N ALA A 278 2.39 -5.33 -12.17
CA ALA A 278 1.55 -4.43 -11.38
C ALA A 278 2.39 -3.62 -10.37
N ALA A 279 3.37 -4.26 -9.74
CA ALA A 279 4.31 -3.59 -8.84
C ALA A 279 5.32 -2.73 -9.61
N ARG A 280 5.79 -3.20 -10.78
CA ARG A 280 6.67 -2.45 -11.69
C ARG A 280 6.05 -1.11 -12.09
N ALA A 281 4.79 -1.12 -12.53
CA ALA A 281 4.05 0.08 -12.92
C ALA A 281 3.92 1.13 -11.79
N VAL A 282 3.92 0.70 -10.53
CA VAL A 282 3.95 1.63 -9.38
C VAL A 282 5.29 2.31 -9.26
N LEU A 283 6.40 1.57 -9.33
CA LEU A 283 7.74 2.16 -9.23
C LEU A 283 8.08 3.04 -10.43
N GLU A 284 7.63 2.70 -11.63
CA GLU A 284 7.76 3.57 -12.80
C GLU A 284 7.07 4.92 -12.57
N ALA A 285 5.86 4.90 -12.01
CA ALA A 285 5.16 6.11 -11.63
C ALA A 285 5.85 6.91 -10.51
N CYS A 286 6.80 6.31 -9.80
CA CYS A 286 7.57 6.94 -8.73
C CYS A 286 8.85 7.65 -9.21
N ILE A 287 9.38 7.31 -10.38
CA ILE A 287 10.65 7.85 -10.91
C ILE A 287 10.75 9.38 -10.79
N PRO A 288 9.71 10.18 -11.09
CA PRO A 288 9.82 11.64 -11.03
C PRO A 288 10.07 12.23 -9.63
N PHE A 289 9.88 11.47 -8.55
CA PHE A 289 9.98 11.96 -7.17
C PHE A 289 10.68 11.00 -6.19
N ILE A 290 11.00 9.77 -6.59
CA ILE A 290 11.87 8.82 -5.88
C ILE A 290 12.88 8.28 -6.91
N PRO A 291 14.06 8.91 -7.07
CA PRO A 291 15.06 8.49 -8.06
C PRO A 291 15.53 7.05 -7.89
N GLU A 292 15.58 6.55 -6.64
CA GLU A 292 15.97 5.18 -6.29
C GLU A 292 15.02 4.12 -6.88
N ALA A 293 13.80 4.50 -7.27
CA ALA A 293 12.89 3.61 -7.97
C ALA A 293 13.48 3.12 -9.29
N GLN A 294 14.24 3.96 -10.01
CA GLN A 294 14.91 3.55 -11.24
C GLN A 294 15.94 2.45 -10.96
N ALA A 295 16.73 2.59 -9.91
CA ALA A 295 17.77 1.61 -9.58
C ALA A 295 17.20 0.25 -9.15
N VAL A 296 16.02 0.23 -8.51
CA VAL A 296 15.27 -1.02 -8.27
C VAL A 296 14.75 -1.61 -9.59
N LEU A 297 14.20 -0.80 -10.47
CA LEU A 297 13.70 -1.24 -11.77
C LEU A 297 14.81 -1.82 -12.65
N ASP A 298 15.99 -1.19 -12.66
CA ASP A 298 17.16 -1.68 -13.42
C ASP A 298 17.58 -3.10 -12.97
N LEU A 299 17.43 -3.43 -11.68
CA LEU A 299 17.68 -4.78 -11.16
C LEU A 299 16.57 -5.75 -11.58
N VAL A 300 15.31 -5.30 -11.59
CA VAL A 300 14.15 -6.11 -12.00
C VAL A 300 14.20 -6.42 -13.49
N ASP A 301 14.63 -5.47 -14.32
CA ASP A 301 14.71 -5.62 -15.78
C ASP A 301 15.81 -6.60 -16.22
N GLN A 302 16.75 -6.94 -15.31
CA GLN A 302 17.77 -7.98 -15.52
C GLN A 302 17.30 -9.39 -15.14
N LEU A 303 16.10 -9.52 -14.55
CA LEU A 303 15.57 -10.82 -14.12
C LEU A 303 15.01 -11.58 -15.33
N PRO A 304 15.10 -12.92 -15.34
CA PRO A 304 14.41 -13.72 -16.35
C PRO A 304 12.88 -13.54 -16.24
N GLU A 305 12.17 -13.71 -17.35
CA GLU A 305 10.70 -13.65 -17.36
C GLU A 305 10.07 -14.78 -16.56
N GLN A 306 10.66 -15.97 -16.61
CA GLN A 306 10.22 -17.14 -15.87
C GLN A 306 11.35 -17.64 -14.98
N VAL A 307 11.00 -17.88 -13.72
CA VAL A 307 11.92 -18.32 -12.68
C VAL A 307 11.47 -19.70 -12.23
N HIS A 308 12.28 -20.72 -12.49
CA HIS A 308 11.98 -22.09 -12.11
C HIS A 308 12.83 -22.52 -10.92
N LYS A 309 12.18 -23.12 -9.94
CA LYS A 309 12.84 -23.75 -8.79
C LYS A 309 13.73 -24.90 -9.27
N GLY A 310 14.90 -25.06 -8.65
CA GLY A 310 15.74 -26.23 -8.81
C GLY A 310 15.20 -27.46 -8.07
N LYS A 311 16.02 -28.51 -8.02
CA LYS A 311 15.65 -29.81 -7.45
C LYS A 311 15.53 -29.83 -5.92
N PHE A 312 16.18 -28.89 -5.23
CA PHE A 312 16.16 -28.85 -3.76
C PHE A 312 14.93 -28.11 -3.21
N PRO A 313 14.53 -28.40 -1.97
CA PRO A 313 13.36 -27.78 -1.36
C PRO A 313 13.60 -26.30 -1.02
N VAL A 314 12.53 -25.51 -1.11
CA VAL A 314 12.47 -24.08 -0.81
C VAL A 314 11.48 -23.86 0.33
N ILE A 315 11.94 -23.32 1.45
CA ILE A 315 11.18 -23.20 2.68
C ILE A 315 11.14 -21.73 3.12
N ALA A 316 9.95 -21.15 3.17
CA ALA A 316 9.76 -19.78 3.64
C ALA A 316 9.39 -19.78 5.14
N PHE A 317 10.09 -18.95 5.92
CA PHE A 317 9.77 -18.68 7.32
C PHE A 317 9.06 -17.33 7.42
N GLU A 318 7.85 -17.37 7.94
CA GLU A 318 6.98 -16.22 8.11
C GLU A 318 6.70 -15.97 9.60
N GLY A 319 6.18 -14.79 9.91
CA GLY A 319 5.75 -14.44 11.27
C GLY A 319 5.99 -12.98 11.61
N LEU A 320 5.42 -12.55 12.74
CA LEU A 320 5.60 -11.19 13.24
C LEU A 320 7.05 -10.92 13.66
N ASP A 321 7.40 -9.65 13.82
CA ASP A 321 8.70 -9.28 14.40
C ASP A 321 8.82 -9.80 15.84
N ALA A 322 10.05 -10.12 16.25
CA ALA A 322 10.39 -10.71 17.54
C ALA A 322 9.83 -12.12 17.84
N THR A 323 9.37 -12.88 16.83
CA THR A 323 9.00 -14.30 17.00
C THR A 323 10.21 -15.25 17.07
N GLY A 324 11.44 -14.76 16.83
CA GLY A 324 12.67 -15.57 16.86
C GLY A 324 13.10 -16.11 15.50
N LYS A 325 12.49 -15.65 14.39
CA LYS A 325 12.80 -16.08 13.01
C LYS A 325 14.28 -16.18 12.72
N THR A 326 15.02 -15.07 12.84
CA THR A 326 16.45 -15.03 12.50
C THR A 326 17.28 -16.09 13.23
N THR A 327 16.93 -16.39 14.50
CA THR A 327 17.61 -17.44 15.27
C THR A 327 17.26 -18.82 14.74
N VAL A 328 15.98 -19.11 14.52
CA VAL A 328 15.51 -20.41 14.02
C VAL A 328 16.01 -20.66 12.59
N THR A 329 15.89 -19.69 11.70
CA THR A 329 16.31 -19.80 10.29
C THR A 329 17.81 -20.07 10.19
N GLN A 330 18.64 -19.43 11.01
CA GLN A 330 20.08 -19.71 11.03
C GLN A 330 20.38 -21.15 11.46
N SER A 331 19.79 -21.59 12.58
CA SER A 331 20.02 -22.96 13.08
C SER A 331 19.52 -24.04 12.12
N VAL A 332 18.38 -23.82 11.45
CA VAL A 332 17.88 -24.73 10.43
C VAL A 332 18.81 -24.72 9.20
N SER A 333 19.31 -23.55 8.80
CA SER A 333 20.26 -23.42 7.68
C SER A 333 21.52 -24.21 7.92
N ASP A 334 22.12 -24.06 9.10
CA ASP A 334 23.35 -24.74 9.50
C ASP A 334 23.13 -26.27 9.54
N THR A 335 21.99 -26.72 10.05
CA THR A 335 21.67 -28.15 10.19
C THR A 335 21.43 -28.83 8.84
N LEU A 336 20.76 -28.14 7.90
CA LEU A 336 20.41 -28.70 6.59
C LEU A 336 21.46 -28.44 5.51
N GLY A 337 22.51 -27.66 5.81
CA GLY A 337 23.43 -27.15 4.79
C GLY A 337 22.72 -26.28 3.75
N ALA A 338 21.65 -25.59 4.17
CA ALA A 338 20.83 -24.76 3.29
C ALA A 338 21.44 -23.37 3.09
N VAL A 339 21.04 -22.68 2.02
CA VAL A 339 21.31 -21.25 1.85
C VAL A 339 20.19 -20.45 2.51
N LEU A 340 20.55 -19.47 3.35
CA LEU A 340 19.62 -18.55 3.99
C LEU A 340 19.54 -17.22 3.20
N LEU A 341 18.39 -16.96 2.60
CA LEU A 341 18.04 -15.72 1.92
C LEU A 341 17.09 -14.86 2.76
N LYS A 342 17.02 -13.56 2.45
CA LYS A 342 16.15 -12.58 3.14
C LYS A 342 15.33 -11.80 2.11
N SER A 343 14.08 -11.48 2.45
CA SER A 343 13.30 -10.48 1.72
C SER A 343 13.05 -9.24 2.60
N PRO A 344 13.44 -8.02 2.14
CA PRO A 344 14.03 -7.70 0.85
C PRO A 344 15.52 -8.12 0.77
N PRO A 345 16.06 -8.37 -0.44
CA PRO A 345 17.43 -8.80 -0.64
C PRO A 345 18.44 -7.67 -0.34
N ALA A 346 19.68 -8.06 -0.04
CA ALA A 346 20.74 -7.12 0.33
C ALA A 346 20.99 -6.04 -0.72
N CYS A 347 20.86 -6.37 -2.01
CA CYS A 347 21.10 -5.46 -3.13
C CYS A 347 20.12 -4.27 -3.22
N ILE A 348 18.98 -4.32 -2.53
CA ILE A 348 18.02 -3.20 -2.45
C ILE A 348 17.83 -2.69 -1.01
N SER A 349 18.54 -3.28 -0.05
CA SER A 349 18.35 -3.01 1.39
C SER A 349 18.67 -1.56 1.76
N GLN A 350 19.61 -0.93 1.04
CA GLN A 350 20.00 0.46 1.24
C GLN A 350 18.87 1.46 1.00
N TRP A 351 17.88 1.11 0.17
CA TRP A 351 16.74 1.99 -0.14
C TRP A 351 15.52 1.74 0.74
N ARG A 352 15.56 0.72 1.61
CA ARG A 352 14.44 0.33 2.46
C ARG A 352 13.84 1.51 3.22
N LYS A 353 14.67 2.33 3.86
CA LYS A 353 14.20 3.48 4.64
C LYS A 353 13.40 4.48 3.80
N ILE A 354 13.81 4.69 2.54
CA ILE A 354 13.13 5.62 1.62
C ILE A 354 11.71 5.11 1.33
N PHE A 355 11.58 3.83 1.00
CA PHE A 355 10.28 3.24 0.66
C PHE A 355 9.39 2.97 1.88
N ASP A 356 9.96 2.75 3.07
CA ASP A 356 9.20 2.56 4.31
C ASP A 356 8.42 3.81 4.74
N ASP A 357 8.95 4.99 4.40
CA ASP A 357 8.34 6.30 4.65
C ASP A 357 7.24 6.67 3.63
N GLU A 358 7.07 5.89 2.56
CA GLU A 358 6.11 6.14 1.48
C GLU A 358 4.72 5.50 1.74
N PRO A 359 3.65 5.94 1.03
CA PRO A 359 2.32 5.34 1.16
C PRO A 359 2.32 3.84 0.84
N THR A 360 1.35 3.09 1.39
CA THR A 360 1.25 1.63 1.26
C THR A 360 1.43 1.13 -0.17
N ILE A 361 0.82 1.79 -1.16
CA ILE A 361 0.93 1.39 -2.59
C ILE A 361 2.39 1.36 -3.06
N ILE A 362 3.19 2.38 -2.69
CA ILE A 362 4.60 2.49 -3.07
C ILE A 362 5.45 1.52 -2.25
N ARG A 363 5.27 1.53 -0.93
CA ARG A 363 6.00 0.65 -0.01
C ARG A 363 5.84 -0.82 -0.38
N ARG A 364 4.61 -1.27 -0.62
CA ARG A 364 4.33 -2.66 -0.98
C ARG A 364 4.78 -3.01 -2.38
N ALA A 365 4.82 -2.08 -3.32
CA ALA A 365 5.40 -2.33 -4.64
C ALA A 365 6.91 -2.58 -4.54
N PHE A 366 7.64 -1.81 -3.72
CA PHE A 366 9.06 -2.05 -3.43
C PHE A 366 9.30 -3.45 -2.87
N TYR A 367 8.57 -3.84 -1.83
CA TYR A 367 8.69 -5.18 -1.24
C TYR A 367 8.27 -6.29 -2.21
N SER A 368 7.23 -6.06 -3.02
CA SER A 368 6.78 -7.02 -4.04
C SER A 368 7.88 -7.27 -5.08
N LEU A 369 8.51 -6.22 -5.60
CA LEU A 369 9.64 -6.35 -6.53
C LEU A 369 10.86 -6.99 -5.86
N GLY A 370 11.10 -6.70 -4.58
CA GLY A 370 12.09 -7.40 -3.78
C GLY A 370 11.88 -8.91 -3.75
N ASN A 371 10.63 -9.38 -3.66
CA ASN A 371 10.30 -10.81 -3.74
C ASN A 371 10.66 -11.42 -5.10
N TYR A 372 10.50 -10.69 -6.22
CA TYR A 372 10.92 -11.19 -7.54
C TYR A 372 12.44 -11.24 -7.69
N ILE A 373 13.17 -10.26 -7.13
CA ILE A 373 14.64 -10.29 -7.10
C ILE A 373 15.13 -11.52 -6.31
N VAL A 374 14.56 -11.75 -5.11
CA VAL A 374 14.86 -12.95 -4.30
C VAL A 374 14.46 -14.23 -5.03
N ALA A 375 13.36 -14.25 -5.77
CA ALA A 375 12.93 -15.43 -6.54
C ALA A 375 14.02 -15.90 -7.51
N SER A 376 14.69 -14.98 -8.20
CA SER A 376 15.80 -15.29 -9.11
C SER A 376 16.99 -15.91 -8.38
N GLU A 377 17.28 -15.45 -7.17
CA GLU A 377 18.32 -16.03 -6.31
C GLU A 377 17.91 -17.42 -5.79
N ILE A 378 16.66 -17.60 -5.35
CA ILE A 378 16.10 -18.90 -4.96
C ILE A 378 16.26 -19.91 -6.10
N ALA A 379 15.89 -19.54 -7.34
CA ALA A 379 16.01 -20.43 -8.48
C ALA A 379 17.44 -20.90 -8.73
N LYS A 380 18.44 -20.01 -8.57
CA LYS A 380 19.86 -20.36 -8.72
C LYS A 380 20.31 -21.28 -7.61
N GLU A 381 20.04 -20.95 -6.35
CA GLU A 381 20.57 -21.69 -5.20
C GLU A 381 19.86 -23.03 -4.98
N SER A 382 18.56 -23.12 -5.27
CA SER A 382 17.79 -24.37 -5.19
C SER A 382 18.21 -25.45 -6.20
N THR A 383 19.14 -25.16 -7.12
CA THR A 383 19.80 -26.20 -7.94
C THR A 383 20.91 -26.94 -7.19
N LYS A 384 21.47 -26.32 -6.14
CA LYS A 384 22.67 -26.75 -5.42
C LYS A 384 22.39 -27.26 -4.01
N SER A 385 21.47 -26.63 -3.29
CA SER A 385 21.14 -26.97 -1.90
C SER A 385 19.72 -26.50 -1.53
N PRO A 386 19.16 -26.97 -0.39
CA PRO A 386 17.93 -26.41 0.16
C PRO A 386 18.04 -24.89 0.36
N VAL A 387 16.91 -24.18 0.20
CA VAL A 387 16.86 -22.72 0.39
C VAL A 387 15.88 -22.38 1.50
N ILE A 388 16.33 -21.58 2.45
CA ILE A 388 15.52 -21.00 3.52
C ILE A 388 15.35 -19.52 3.24
N ILE A 389 14.13 -18.99 3.35
CA ILE A 389 13.84 -17.57 3.15
C ILE A 389 13.23 -16.98 4.41
N ASP A 390 13.86 -15.96 5.00
CA ASP A 390 13.27 -15.13 6.06
C ASP A 390 12.40 -14.03 5.44
N ARG A 391 11.08 -14.19 5.60
CA ARG A 391 9.99 -13.41 4.98
C ARG A 391 9.93 -13.51 3.45
N TYR A 392 8.73 -13.60 2.91
CA TYR A 392 8.52 -13.58 1.46
C TYR A 392 7.20 -12.89 1.09
N TRP A 393 6.44 -13.42 0.13
CA TRP A 393 5.20 -12.78 -0.34
C TRP A 393 4.11 -12.71 0.74
N HIS A 394 3.95 -13.73 1.58
CA HIS A 394 2.94 -13.71 2.66
C HIS A 394 3.16 -12.54 3.61
N SER A 395 4.40 -12.23 3.99
CA SER A 395 4.72 -11.00 4.73
C SER A 395 4.24 -9.73 4.02
N THR A 396 4.46 -9.63 2.71
CA THR A 396 4.06 -8.44 1.94
C THR A 396 2.54 -8.31 1.85
N ALA A 397 1.84 -9.41 1.54
CA ALA A 397 0.39 -9.43 1.36
C ALA A 397 -0.37 -9.23 2.68
N THR A 398 0.00 -9.93 3.75
CA THR A 398 -0.69 -9.83 5.05
C THR A 398 -0.64 -8.43 5.63
N TYR A 399 0.52 -7.79 5.60
CA TYR A 399 0.66 -6.42 6.10
C TYR A 399 -0.04 -5.41 5.17
N ALA A 400 -0.08 -5.63 3.85
CA ALA A 400 -0.85 -4.79 2.94
C ALA A 400 -2.36 -4.85 3.25
N ILE A 401 -2.91 -6.05 3.40
CA ILE A 401 -4.33 -6.27 3.73
C ILE A 401 -4.66 -5.62 5.07
N ALA A 402 -3.84 -5.85 6.11
CA ALA A 402 -4.09 -5.31 7.44
C ALA A 402 -4.02 -3.77 7.49
N THR A 403 -3.15 -3.14 6.70
CA THR A 403 -3.02 -1.66 6.64
C THR A 403 -4.18 -1.01 5.89
N GLU A 404 -4.58 -1.59 4.76
CA GLU A 404 -5.59 -0.99 3.86
C GLU A 404 -7.02 -1.26 4.34
N VAL A 405 -7.31 -2.45 4.88
CA VAL A 405 -8.63 -2.80 5.40
C VAL A 405 -8.81 -2.22 6.82
N THR A 406 -9.60 -1.15 6.91
CA THR A 406 -9.93 -0.48 8.19
C THR A 406 -10.97 -1.24 8.99
N GLY A 407 -11.08 -0.89 10.27
CA GLY A 407 -12.00 -1.54 11.19
C GLY A 407 -11.51 -2.91 11.69
N GLY A 408 -12.44 -3.69 12.24
CA GLY A 408 -12.22 -4.99 12.86
C GLY A 408 -12.05 -6.18 11.91
N LEU A 409 -11.82 -7.35 12.51
CA LEU A 409 -11.50 -8.60 11.81
C LEU A 409 -12.61 -9.05 10.85
N GLN A 410 -13.86 -8.70 11.12
CA GLN A 410 -15.01 -9.01 10.29
C GLN A 410 -14.94 -8.35 8.90
N TYR A 411 -14.17 -7.26 8.75
CA TYR A 411 -14.02 -6.55 7.48
C TYR A 411 -12.88 -7.08 6.60
N LEU A 412 -12.04 -7.97 7.14
CA LEU A 412 -11.04 -8.66 6.33
C LEU A 412 -11.71 -9.48 5.22
N PRO A 413 -11.08 -9.60 4.04
CA PRO A 413 -11.57 -10.49 2.99
C PRO A 413 -11.88 -11.88 3.57
N PRO A 414 -12.99 -12.52 3.20
CA PRO A 414 -13.37 -13.83 3.74
C PRO A 414 -12.28 -14.88 3.45
N ALA A 415 -12.24 -15.96 4.24
CA ALA A 415 -11.36 -17.09 3.94
C ALA A 415 -11.58 -17.57 2.50
N HIS A 416 -10.53 -18.10 1.86
CA HIS A 416 -10.53 -18.53 0.46
C HIS A 416 -10.74 -17.40 -0.57
N HIS A 417 -10.80 -16.13 -0.15
CA HIS A 417 -10.84 -15.01 -1.10
C HIS A 417 -9.58 -15.01 -1.98
N PRO A 418 -9.68 -14.76 -3.31
CA PRO A 418 -8.55 -14.83 -4.23
C PRO A 418 -7.33 -13.97 -3.88
N ILE A 419 -7.51 -12.94 -3.04
CA ILE A 419 -6.43 -12.08 -2.55
C ILE A 419 -5.40 -12.82 -1.70
N TYR A 420 -5.78 -13.95 -1.12
CA TYR A 420 -4.92 -14.80 -0.30
C TYR A 420 -4.14 -15.84 -1.11
N GLN A 421 -4.38 -15.89 -2.42
CA GLN A 421 -3.72 -16.83 -3.33
C GLN A 421 -2.33 -16.34 -3.71
N TRP A 422 -1.35 -17.22 -3.65
CA TRP A 422 0.00 -16.96 -4.12
C TRP A 422 0.03 -16.45 -5.58
N PRO A 423 0.89 -15.46 -5.90
CA PRO A 423 1.02 -14.94 -7.27
C PRO A 423 1.47 -16.01 -8.24
N ARG A 424 0.82 -16.09 -9.41
CA ARG A 424 1.07 -17.17 -10.38
C ARG A 424 2.45 -17.08 -11.04
N ASP A 425 3.03 -15.88 -11.09
CA ASP A 425 4.31 -15.56 -11.72
C ASP A 425 5.47 -15.43 -10.71
N LEU A 426 5.21 -15.63 -9.42
CA LEU A 426 6.24 -15.64 -8.40
C LEU A 426 6.62 -17.08 -8.04
N LEU A 427 7.92 -17.38 -7.98
CA LEU A 427 8.41 -18.71 -7.56
C LEU A 427 7.79 -19.08 -6.21
N ARG A 428 7.04 -20.19 -6.21
CA ARG A 428 6.33 -20.69 -5.04
C ARG A 428 7.27 -21.52 -4.14
N PRO A 429 7.34 -21.26 -2.83
CA PRO A 429 8.05 -22.16 -1.91
C PRO A 429 7.31 -23.49 -1.77
N ASP A 430 8.04 -24.55 -1.46
CA ASP A 430 7.44 -25.87 -1.24
C ASP A 430 6.75 -25.98 0.13
N LEU A 431 7.25 -25.22 1.12
CA LEU A 431 6.73 -25.19 2.49
C LEU A 431 6.79 -23.76 3.05
N VAL A 432 5.74 -23.36 3.79
CA VAL A 432 5.72 -22.10 4.54
C VAL A 432 5.52 -22.40 6.02
N LEU A 433 6.47 -21.99 6.85
CA LEU A 433 6.43 -22.15 8.31
C LEU A 433 6.14 -20.79 8.96
N LEU A 434 5.00 -20.68 9.65
CA LEU A 434 4.61 -19.47 10.38
C LEU A 434 5.01 -19.60 11.84
N LEU A 435 6.08 -18.89 12.23
CA LEU A 435 6.50 -18.83 13.63
C LEU A 435 5.61 -17.87 14.41
N THR A 436 4.94 -18.40 15.43
CA THR A 436 4.07 -17.65 16.34
C THR A 436 4.64 -17.69 17.76
N VAL A 437 4.37 -16.64 18.55
CA VAL A 437 4.70 -16.63 19.97
C VAL A 437 3.59 -15.93 20.73
N SER A 438 3.44 -16.25 22.01
CA SER A 438 2.49 -15.52 22.84
C SER A 438 2.80 -14.00 22.86
N PRO A 439 1.78 -13.12 22.88
CA PRO A 439 1.99 -11.67 22.91
C PRO A 439 2.88 -11.20 24.08
N LYS A 440 2.79 -11.85 25.24
CA LYS A 440 3.63 -11.57 26.42
C LYS A 440 5.11 -11.83 26.14
N LYS A 441 5.45 -13.00 25.57
CA LYS A 441 6.83 -13.34 25.19
C LYS A 441 7.36 -12.43 24.08
N ARG A 442 6.50 -12.06 23.12
CA ARG A 442 6.86 -11.10 22.07
C ARG A 442 7.29 -9.76 22.67
N MET A 443 6.52 -9.23 23.63
CA MET A 443 6.82 -7.96 24.29
C MET A 443 8.18 -8.00 25.02
N GLN A 444 8.43 -9.06 25.80
CA GLN A 444 9.71 -9.25 26.49
C GLN A 444 10.91 -9.27 25.51
N ARG A 445 10.75 -9.92 24.35
CA ARG A 445 11.80 -9.98 23.31
C ARG A 445 12.03 -8.65 22.61
N ILE A 446 10.99 -7.82 22.49
CA ILE A 446 11.08 -6.47 21.91
C ILE A 446 11.83 -5.54 22.87
N GLU A 447 11.50 -5.57 24.17
CA GLU A 447 12.14 -4.75 25.20
C GLU A 447 13.64 -5.03 25.32
N GLY A 448 14.05 -6.29 25.15
CA GLY A 448 15.46 -6.70 25.21
C GLY A 448 16.32 -6.32 23.98
N ARG A 449 15.74 -5.85 22.86
CA ARG A 449 16.49 -5.60 21.62
C ARG A 449 17.27 -4.29 21.59
N GLY A 450 16.79 -3.22 22.25
CA GLY A 450 17.49 -1.92 22.29
C GLY A 450 17.77 -1.24 20.93
N VAL A 451 17.21 -1.75 19.82
CA VAL A 451 17.39 -1.20 18.45
C VAL A 451 16.23 -0.27 18.07
N GLU A 452 16.50 0.71 17.22
CA GLU A 452 15.51 1.58 16.57
C GLU A 452 14.42 0.74 15.88
N ARG A 453 13.16 0.91 16.28
CA ARG A 453 12.01 0.15 15.78
C ARG A 453 11.58 0.66 14.41
N THR A 454 11.22 -0.23 13.50
CA THR A 454 10.52 0.15 12.28
C THR A 454 9.12 0.69 12.63
N ARG A 455 8.54 1.50 11.73
CA ARG A 455 7.18 2.02 11.91
C ARG A 455 6.14 0.90 12.05
N GLU A 456 6.29 -0.17 11.27
CA GLU A 456 5.37 -1.32 11.33
C GLU A 456 5.53 -2.11 12.64
N GLU A 457 6.75 -2.23 13.18
CA GLU A 457 6.98 -2.81 14.51
C GLU A 457 6.29 -1.98 15.61
N ALA A 458 6.44 -0.66 15.57
CA ALA A 458 5.77 0.25 16.50
C ALA A 458 4.23 0.17 16.37
N GLU A 459 3.71 0.08 15.14
CA GLU A 459 2.26 -0.09 14.88
C GLU A 459 1.75 -1.44 15.40
N LEU A 460 2.48 -2.56 15.19
CA LEU A 460 2.12 -3.89 15.72
C LEU A 460 2.12 -4.00 17.25
N GLU A 461 2.91 -3.15 17.90
CA GLU A 461 2.94 -3.03 19.36
C GLU A 461 1.79 -2.19 19.88
N ALA A 462 1.57 -1.02 19.29
CA ALA A 462 0.58 -0.04 19.73
C ALA A 462 -0.87 -0.43 19.38
N ASP A 463 -1.09 -1.17 18.29
CA ASP A 463 -2.41 -1.52 17.77
C ASP A 463 -2.65 -3.03 17.79
N SER A 464 -3.44 -3.50 18.77
CA SER A 464 -3.82 -4.90 18.91
C SER A 464 -4.68 -5.39 17.75
N MET A 465 -5.51 -4.53 17.15
CA MET A 465 -6.39 -4.88 16.04
C MET A 465 -5.60 -5.01 14.75
N PHE A 466 -4.62 -4.14 14.51
CA PHE A 466 -3.68 -4.30 13.41
C PHE A 466 -2.92 -5.63 13.50
N ARG A 467 -2.41 -5.96 14.69
CA ARG A 467 -1.72 -7.25 14.93
C ARG A 467 -2.62 -8.45 14.64
N GLN A 468 -3.84 -8.48 15.18
CA GLN A 468 -4.78 -9.57 14.93
C GLN A 468 -5.15 -9.68 13.45
N LYS A 469 -5.28 -8.55 12.74
CA LYS A 469 -5.53 -8.57 11.29
C LYS A 469 -4.39 -9.23 10.52
N VAL A 470 -3.14 -8.96 10.88
CA VAL A 470 -1.97 -9.62 10.27
C VAL A 470 -1.99 -11.12 10.57
N GLU A 471 -2.21 -11.53 11.82
CA GLU A 471 -2.28 -12.93 12.23
C GLU A 471 -3.37 -13.71 11.50
N VAL A 472 -4.60 -13.18 11.46
CA VAL A 472 -5.73 -13.80 10.73
C VAL A 472 -5.45 -13.82 9.23
N SER A 473 -4.79 -12.80 8.68
CA SER A 473 -4.42 -12.80 7.26
C SER A 473 -3.41 -13.89 6.94
N TYR A 474 -2.42 -14.16 7.80
CA TYR A 474 -1.51 -15.30 7.62
C TYR A 474 -2.24 -16.65 7.63
N GLN A 475 -3.19 -16.83 8.54
CA GLN A 475 -4.00 -18.05 8.63
C GLN A 475 -4.85 -18.30 7.38
N ARG A 476 -5.19 -17.25 6.63
CA ARG A 476 -6.00 -17.32 5.41
C ARG A 476 -5.17 -17.45 4.13
N MET A 477 -3.84 -17.31 4.20
CA MET A 477 -2.97 -17.44 3.03
C MET A 477 -3.00 -18.85 2.45
N GLU A 478 -2.97 -18.95 1.13
CA GLU A 478 -3.11 -20.20 0.39
C GLU A 478 -2.09 -20.34 -0.74
N ASN A 479 -1.83 -21.60 -1.09
CA ASN A 479 -0.98 -22.00 -2.23
C ASN A 479 0.46 -21.44 -2.19
N PRO A 480 1.23 -21.57 -1.09
CA PRO A 480 1.00 -22.55 -0.02
C PRO A 480 0.35 -21.95 1.23
N ALA A 481 -0.39 -22.78 1.96
CA ALA A 481 -0.86 -22.42 3.29
C ALA A 481 0.28 -22.39 4.32
N CYS A 482 0.08 -21.66 5.41
CA CYS A 482 1.04 -21.59 6.51
C CYS A 482 0.92 -22.82 7.43
N HIS A 483 2.03 -23.51 7.67
CA HIS A 483 2.15 -24.45 8.78
C HIS A 483 2.57 -23.69 10.04
N VAL A 484 1.68 -23.63 11.03
CA VAL A 484 1.91 -22.88 12.26
C VAL A 484 2.86 -23.63 13.18
N VAL A 485 3.88 -22.91 13.68
CA VAL A 485 4.84 -23.42 14.67
C VAL A 485 4.83 -22.49 15.87
N ASP A 486 4.62 -23.05 17.06
CA ASP A 486 4.78 -22.30 18.32
C ASP A 486 6.28 -22.16 18.63
N ALA A 487 6.77 -20.93 18.57
CA ALA A 487 8.15 -20.55 18.90
C ALA A 487 8.29 -20.04 20.35
N SER A 488 7.31 -20.34 21.20
CA SER A 488 7.34 -20.07 22.64
C SER A 488 8.29 -20.98 23.45
N PRO A 489 8.48 -22.27 23.12
CA PRO A 489 9.42 -23.17 23.83
C PRO A 489 10.90 -22.76 23.69
N SER A 490 11.81 -23.61 24.18
CA SER A 490 13.26 -23.40 24.03
C SER A 490 13.70 -23.42 22.56
N ARG A 491 14.87 -22.83 22.25
CA ARG A 491 15.39 -22.78 20.88
C ARG A 491 15.56 -24.19 20.30
N GLU A 492 16.06 -25.10 21.12
CA GLU A 492 16.34 -26.48 20.76
C GLU A 492 15.04 -27.25 20.45
N GLU A 493 13.99 -27.11 21.27
CA GLU A 493 12.67 -27.72 21.03
C GLU A 493 12.03 -27.20 19.75
N VAL A 494 12.09 -25.87 19.52
CA VAL A 494 11.57 -25.26 18.30
C VAL A 494 12.32 -25.75 17.07
N LEU A 495 13.65 -25.85 17.14
CA LEU A 495 14.48 -26.38 16.06
C LEU A 495 14.11 -27.83 15.73
N GLN A 496 13.99 -28.69 16.73
CA GLN A 496 13.60 -30.10 16.52
C GLN A 496 12.21 -30.21 15.88
N THR A 497 11.25 -29.41 16.36
CA THR A 497 9.90 -29.36 15.78
C THR A 497 9.93 -28.96 14.32
N VAL A 498 10.67 -27.90 13.99
CA VAL A 498 10.82 -27.41 12.61
C VAL A 498 11.48 -28.44 11.71
N LEU A 499 12.58 -29.06 12.14
CA LEU A 499 13.28 -30.08 11.36
C LEU A 499 12.39 -31.30 11.13
N GLY A 500 11.62 -31.73 12.12
CA GLY A 500 10.64 -32.82 11.96
C GLY A 500 9.56 -32.51 10.93
N ILE A 501 9.02 -31.28 10.92
CA ILE A 501 8.04 -30.85 9.90
C ILE A 501 8.66 -30.86 8.50
N ILE A 502 9.90 -30.36 8.36
CA ILE A 502 10.62 -30.34 7.09
C ILE A 502 10.87 -31.76 6.59
N GLN A 503 11.39 -32.65 7.45
CA GLN A 503 11.63 -34.05 7.10
C GLN A 503 10.33 -34.72 6.65
N ASN A 504 9.25 -34.59 7.39
CA ASN A 504 7.96 -35.22 7.05
C ASN A 504 7.36 -34.71 5.72
N ASN A 505 7.68 -33.48 5.29
CA ASN A 505 7.21 -32.93 4.01
C ASN A 505 8.04 -33.36 2.80
N PHE A 506 9.31 -33.71 3.01
CA PHE A 506 10.26 -33.98 1.92
C PHE A 506 10.87 -35.39 1.97
N SER A 507 10.35 -36.27 2.84
CA SER A 507 10.73 -37.69 2.92
C SER A 507 10.17 -38.51 1.78
#